data_AF-A0A6N2SRH0-F1
#
_entry.id   AF-A0A6N2SRH0-F1
#
_cell.length_a   1.000
_cell.length_b   1.000
_cell.length_c   1.000
_cell.angle_alpha   90.00
_cell.angle_beta   90.00
_cell.angle_gamma   90.00
#
_symmetry.space_group_name_H-M   'P 1'
#
loop_
_entity.id
_entity.type
_entity.pdbx_description
1 polymer ?
#
loop_
_entity_poly.entity_id
_entity_poly.type
_entity_poly.pdbx_seq_one_letter_code
_entity_poly.pdbx_strand_id
1 'polypeptide(L)'
;MPDITDKWKQLAKEQAASLELVTEERDELQVRNQKMNEFIQKFQERTHKLKMEKQKLFFENHEMQDEIRKLNDEIHRLTTELSETQKLNQSLQKNNDDLRNRNGLKSRSEQELLEEEIKDVRDQNSKLQIQVNKSSVEAVDEAQKKQKEAEKKMEQAESKVRNEKKRAELEIRKAKKEVKDRTENMKAMEYFWGMGYITVVLFAILQNDAFQHDFIDFFMTPFMWYVRFCKWLVYPTYDNGFNQKIAYTGREVWVIRILAIVAVLFIVGILMVIIMETIKQYKKMWNEISQMFMIGSLSGIAVLGDVIRGHLSVNLILLFVFVNLGIMLFSMYLRKEGDYI
;
A
#
# COMPACT_ATOMS: atom_id res chain seq x y z
N MET A 1 -25.95 -50.30 9.53
CA MET A 1 -24.97 -49.20 9.47
C MET A 1 -25.70 -48.00 8.88
N PRO A 2 -26.02 -46.96 9.66
CA PRO A 2 -26.53 -45.69 9.16
C PRO A 2 -25.33 -44.90 8.64
N ASP A 3 -25.02 -45.09 7.36
CA ASP A 3 -23.64 -45.09 6.88
C ASP A 3 -23.37 -43.98 5.87
N ILE A 4 -22.47 -43.06 6.24
CA ILE A 4 -21.69 -42.14 5.39
C ILE A 4 -22.49 -41.10 4.58
N THR A 5 -23.54 -41.45 3.85
CA THR A 5 -24.29 -40.55 2.94
C THR A 5 -24.99 -39.40 3.68
N ASP A 6 -25.60 -39.66 4.84
CA ASP A 6 -26.25 -38.61 5.64
C ASP A 6 -25.23 -37.64 6.24
N LYS A 7 -24.03 -38.13 6.58
CA LYS A 7 -22.93 -37.31 7.09
C LYS A 7 -22.38 -36.37 6.00
N TRP A 8 -22.29 -36.83 4.76
CA TRP A 8 -21.92 -35.99 3.61
C TRP A 8 -22.97 -34.93 3.28
N LYS A 9 -24.26 -35.28 3.35
CA LYS A 9 -25.33 -34.29 3.18
C LYS A 9 -25.27 -33.20 4.26
N GLN A 10 -24.98 -33.58 5.49
CA GLN A 10 -24.83 -32.62 6.59
C GLN A 10 -23.60 -31.71 6.38
N LEU A 11 -22.45 -32.28 6.03
CA LEU A 11 -21.23 -31.51 5.71
C LEU A 11 -21.42 -30.56 4.53
N ALA A 12 -22.09 -30.99 3.46
CA ALA A 12 -22.39 -30.14 2.31
C ALA A 12 -23.32 -28.98 2.69
N LYS A 13 -24.29 -29.23 3.58
CA LYS A 13 -25.20 -28.19 4.09
C LYS A 13 -24.48 -27.19 5.00
N GLU A 14 -23.56 -27.67 5.85
CA GLU A 14 -22.70 -26.82 6.68
C GLU A 14 -21.72 -25.99 5.83
N GLN A 15 -21.15 -26.57 4.77
CA GLN A 15 -20.32 -25.83 3.81
C GLN A 15 -21.11 -24.75 3.08
N ALA A 16 -22.31 -25.06 2.60
CA ALA A 16 -23.17 -24.09 1.92
C ALA A 16 -23.55 -22.92 2.85
N ALA A 17 -23.94 -23.23 4.10
CA ALA A 17 -24.25 -22.21 5.11
C ALA A 17 -23.03 -21.36 5.47
N SER A 18 -21.83 -21.96 5.56
CA SER A 18 -20.59 -21.23 5.80
C SER A 18 -20.22 -20.33 4.61
N LEU A 19 -20.45 -20.79 3.38
CA LEU A 19 -20.16 -20.00 2.17
C LEU A 19 -21.09 -18.79 2.08
N GLU A 20 -22.38 -18.99 2.38
CA GLU A 20 -23.39 -17.93 2.42
C GLU A 20 -23.04 -16.84 3.45
N LEU A 21 -22.62 -17.25 4.66
CA LEU A 21 -22.10 -16.35 5.70
C LEU A 21 -20.88 -15.55 5.24
N VAL A 22 -19.90 -16.21 4.60
CA VAL A 22 -18.70 -15.54 4.09
C VAL A 22 -19.05 -14.55 2.97
N THR A 23 -20.02 -14.86 2.11
CA THR A 23 -20.49 -13.93 1.08
C THR A 23 -21.19 -12.72 1.68
N GLU A 24 -22.03 -12.92 2.69
CA GLU A 24 -22.72 -11.83 3.39
C GLU A 24 -21.73 -10.91 4.11
N GLU A 25 -20.76 -11.46 4.85
CA GLU A 25 -19.69 -10.68 5.48
C GLU A 25 -18.85 -9.90 4.46
N ARG A 26 -18.58 -10.49 3.30
CA ARG A 26 -17.83 -9.82 2.22
C ARG A 26 -18.61 -8.65 1.64
N ASP A 27 -19.91 -8.81 1.43
CA ASP A 27 -20.77 -7.75 0.90
C ASP A 27 -20.93 -6.62 1.94
N GLU A 28 -21.05 -6.94 3.24
CA GLU A 28 -21.02 -5.94 4.31
C GLU A 28 -19.69 -5.16 4.38
N LEU A 29 -18.57 -5.87 4.21
CA LEU A 29 -17.25 -5.24 4.17
C LEU A 29 -17.11 -4.31 2.96
N GLN A 30 -17.66 -4.69 1.82
CA GLN A 30 -17.66 -3.84 0.62
C GLN A 30 -18.46 -2.56 0.85
N VAL A 31 -19.66 -2.65 1.44
CA VAL A 31 -20.48 -1.48 1.79
C VAL A 31 -19.76 -0.58 2.81
N ARG A 32 -19.10 -1.18 3.80
CA ARG A 32 -18.32 -0.42 4.81
C ARG A 32 -17.11 0.28 4.20
N ASN A 33 -16.43 -0.37 3.25
CA ASN A 33 -15.31 0.20 2.53
C ASN A 33 -15.76 1.40 1.66
N GLN A 34 -16.89 1.27 0.98
CA GLN A 34 -17.50 2.36 0.23
C GLN A 34 -17.84 3.56 1.14
N LYS A 35 -18.48 3.32 2.29
CA LYS A 35 -18.75 4.38 3.29
C LYS A 35 -17.48 5.02 3.82
N MET A 36 -16.40 4.25 4.00
CA MET A 36 -15.10 4.77 4.43
C MET A 36 -14.49 5.67 3.36
N ASN A 37 -14.58 5.30 2.08
CA ASN A 37 -14.09 6.13 0.98
C ASN A 37 -14.87 7.45 0.88
N GLU A 38 -16.20 7.41 1.03
CA GLU A 38 -17.02 8.63 1.10
C GLU A 38 -16.64 9.52 2.29
N PHE A 39 -16.35 8.92 3.45
CA PHE A 39 -15.87 9.65 4.63
C PHE A 39 -14.51 10.31 4.38
N ILE A 40 -13.56 9.58 3.78
CA ILE A 40 -12.23 10.10 3.41
C ILE A 40 -12.38 11.27 2.44
N GLN A 41 -13.23 11.15 1.43
CA GLN A 41 -13.47 12.21 0.46
C GLN A 41 -14.06 13.46 1.13
N LYS A 42 -15.09 13.31 1.97
CA LYS A 42 -15.65 14.43 2.75
C LYS A 42 -14.63 15.07 3.69
N PHE A 43 -13.76 14.27 4.29
CA PHE A 43 -12.69 14.76 5.14
C PHE A 43 -11.63 15.54 4.34
N GLN A 44 -11.26 15.06 3.16
CA GLN A 44 -10.36 15.74 2.23
C GLN A 44 -10.95 17.07 1.76
N GLU A 45 -12.23 17.12 1.39
CA GLU A 45 -12.93 18.36 1.02
C GLU A 45 -12.95 19.38 2.16
N ARG A 46 -13.29 18.95 3.39
CA ARG A 46 -13.24 19.84 4.56
C ARG A 46 -11.82 20.34 4.83
N THR A 47 -10.82 19.47 4.73
CA THR A 47 -9.41 19.84 4.91
C THR A 47 -8.98 20.86 3.86
N HIS A 48 -9.38 20.67 2.59
CA HIS A 48 -9.10 21.62 1.52
C HIS A 48 -9.78 22.97 1.76
N LYS A 49 -11.06 22.97 2.16
CA LYS A 49 -11.80 24.19 2.50
C LYS A 49 -11.12 24.97 3.64
N LEU A 50 -10.74 24.27 4.71
CA LEU A 50 -10.03 24.88 5.84
C LEU A 50 -8.65 25.42 5.43
N LYS A 51 -7.95 24.75 4.52
CA LYS A 51 -6.68 25.25 3.96
C LYS A 51 -6.88 26.54 3.17
N MET A 52 -7.95 26.63 2.38
CA MET A 52 -8.33 27.85 1.64
C MET A 52 -8.71 28.99 2.60
N GLU A 53 -9.51 28.71 3.63
CA GLU A 53 -9.88 29.69 4.67
C GLU A 53 -8.64 30.20 5.42
N LYS A 54 -7.71 29.33 5.79
CA LYS A 54 -6.43 29.73 6.39
C LYS A 54 -5.62 30.63 5.46
N GLN A 55 -5.57 30.31 4.17
CA GLN A 55 -4.84 31.12 3.19
C GLN A 55 -5.48 32.50 3.00
N LYS A 56 -6.81 32.58 3.02
CA LYS A 56 -7.57 33.84 2.99
C LYS A 56 -7.26 34.70 4.21
N LEU A 57 -7.30 34.12 5.41
CA LEU A 57 -6.94 34.82 6.64
C LEU A 57 -5.48 35.28 6.66
N PHE A 58 -4.56 34.51 6.08
CA PHE A 58 -3.17 34.93 5.94
C PHE A 58 -3.03 36.18 5.06
N PHE A 59 -3.77 36.24 3.95
CA PHE A 59 -3.78 37.39 3.06
C PHE A 59 -4.41 38.62 3.73
N GLU A 60 -5.56 38.46 4.38
CA GLU A 60 -6.24 39.53 5.14
C GLU A 60 -5.33 40.08 6.26
N ASN A 61 -4.58 39.21 6.95
CA ASN A 61 -3.63 39.65 7.98
C ASN A 61 -2.45 40.42 7.38
N HIS A 62 -1.94 39.98 6.22
CA HIS A 62 -0.87 40.70 5.53
C HIS A 62 -1.31 42.09 5.04
N GLU A 63 -2.52 42.19 4.49
CA GLU A 63 -3.13 43.47 4.09
C GLU A 63 -3.28 44.40 5.29
N MET A 64 -3.79 43.89 6.41
CA MET A 64 -3.92 44.66 7.65
C MET A 64 -2.55 45.07 8.22
N GLN A 65 -1.51 44.24 8.10
CA GLN A 65 -0.14 44.62 8.46
C GLN A 65 0.40 45.75 7.58
N ASP A 66 0.10 45.73 6.28
CA ASP A 66 0.49 46.79 5.36
C ASP A 66 -0.25 48.11 5.65
N GLU A 67 -1.53 48.04 6.03
CA GLU A 67 -2.28 49.22 6.50
C GLU A 67 -1.68 49.79 7.79
N ILE A 68 -1.35 48.94 8.77
CA ILE A 68 -0.68 49.37 10.01
C ILE A 68 0.66 50.02 9.69
N ARG A 69 1.44 49.47 8.75
CA ARG A 69 2.71 50.06 8.31
C ARG A 69 2.53 51.45 7.71
N LYS A 70 1.57 51.61 6.80
CA LYS A 70 1.25 52.92 6.19
C LYS A 70 0.82 53.95 7.23
N LEU A 71 -0.05 53.56 8.16
CA LEU A 71 -0.48 54.42 9.26
C LEU A 71 0.70 54.82 10.14
N ASN A 72 1.62 53.89 10.43
CA ASN A 72 2.81 54.18 11.22
C ASN A 72 3.78 55.14 10.51
N ASP A 73 3.96 54.98 9.20
CA ASP A 73 4.76 55.90 8.37
C ASP A 73 4.13 57.30 8.35
N GLU A 74 2.80 57.40 8.27
CA GLU A 74 2.08 58.67 8.31
C GLU A 74 2.15 59.34 9.69
N ILE A 75 2.04 58.58 10.78
CA ILE A 75 2.27 59.06 12.15
C ILE A 75 3.70 59.62 12.27
N HIS A 76 4.71 58.94 11.75
CA HIS A 76 6.08 59.44 11.75
C HIS A 76 6.24 60.73 10.95
N ARG A 77 5.62 60.84 9.77
CA ARG A 77 5.63 62.09 8.98
C ARG A 77 5.00 63.24 9.76
N LEU A 78 3.80 63.03 10.30
CA LEU A 78 3.08 64.04 11.09
C LEU A 78 3.86 64.44 12.35
N THR A 79 4.56 63.49 12.99
CA THR A 79 5.44 63.77 14.14
C THR A 79 6.62 64.65 13.75
N THR A 80 7.24 64.41 12.58
CA THR A 80 8.32 65.25 12.06
C THR A 80 7.82 66.65 11.69
N GLU A 81 6.71 66.78 10.98
CA GLU A 81 6.10 68.08 10.62
C GLU A 81 5.75 68.89 11.88
N LEU A 82 5.22 68.23 12.92
CA LEU A 82 4.94 68.86 14.20
C LEU A 82 6.23 69.33 14.89
N SER A 83 7.29 68.52 14.89
CA SER A 83 8.60 68.90 15.43
C SER A 83 9.23 70.08 14.67
N GLU A 84 9.07 70.14 13.34
CA GLU A 84 9.55 71.27 12.53
C GLU A 84 8.76 72.55 12.83
N THR A 85 7.44 72.43 12.97
CA THR A 85 6.56 73.54 13.38
C THR A 85 6.96 74.05 14.78
N GLN A 86 7.30 73.16 15.71
CA GLN A 86 7.80 73.53 17.04
C GLN A 86 9.13 74.28 16.98
N LYS A 87 10.09 73.83 16.15
CA LYS A 87 11.36 74.54 15.94
C LYS A 87 11.17 75.90 15.30
N LEU A 88 10.27 76.00 14.32
CA LEU A 88 9.92 77.28 13.69
C LEU A 88 9.32 78.25 14.71
N ASN A 89 8.40 77.76 15.56
CA ASN A 89 7.79 78.57 16.61
C ASN A 89 8.83 79.05 17.65
N GLN A 90 9.77 78.18 18.05
CA GLN A 90 10.90 78.59 18.91
C GLN A 90 11.81 79.65 18.24
N SER A 91 12.06 79.51 16.93
CA SER A 91 12.85 80.48 16.17
C SER A 91 12.13 81.82 16.02
N LEU A 92 10.82 81.80 15.75
CA LEU A 92 9.97 83.00 15.73
C LEU A 92 9.95 83.68 17.09
N GLN A 93 9.82 82.92 18.17
CA GLN A 93 9.89 83.46 19.53
C GLN A 93 11.26 84.12 19.79
N LYS A 94 12.37 83.46 19.43
CA LYS A 94 13.71 84.03 19.59
C LYS A 94 13.91 85.30 18.75
N ASN A 95 13.44 85.30 17.51
CA ASN A 95 13.46 86.51 16.67
C ASN A 95 12.59 87.62 17.26
N ASN A 96 11.45 87.30 17.86
CA ASN A 96 10.60 88.28 18.51
C ASN A 96 11.27 88.84 19.79
N ASP A 97 11.94 88.00 20.58
CA ASP A 97 12.73 88.41 21.73
C ASP A 97 13.93 89.31 21.31
N ASP A 98 14.58 88.99 20.19
CA ASP A 98 15.66 89.81 19.61
C ASP A 98 15.14 91.14 19.03
N LEU A 99 13.95 91.13 18.39
CA LEU A 99 13.26 92.35 17.93
C LEU A 99 12.81 93.20 19.11
N ARG A 100 12.34 92.61 20.20
CA ARG A 100 11.98 93.29 21.46
C ARG A 100 13.20 93.94 22.09
N ASN A 101 14.38 93.31 22.04
CA ASN A 101 15.64 93.90 22.48
C ASN A 101 16.14 95.02 21.55
N ARG A 102 15.85 94.97 20.24
CA ARG A 102 16.23 96.02 19.27
C ARG A 102 15.25 97.20 19.21
N ASN A 103 13.96 96.96 19.38
CA ASN A 103 12.88 97.95 19.32
C ASN A 103 12.60 98.58 20.69
N GLY A 104 13.63 98.77 21.53
CA GLY A 104 13.54 99.44 22.83
C GLY A 104 12.99 100.87 22.83
N LEU A 105 12.38 101.35 21.74
CA LEU A 105 11.62 102.60 21.66
C LEU A 105 10.40 102.46 20.71
N LYS A 106 9.31 101.78 21.13
CA LYS A 106 7.90 102.27 21.06
C LYS A 106 6.82 101.19 21.32
N SER A 107 5.78 101.63 22.03
CA SER A 107 4.45 101.05 22.30
C SER A 107 4.36 99.67 22.97
N ARG A 108 4.11 99.68 24.30
CA ARG A 108 3.82 98.48 25.11
C ARG A 108 2.54 97.74 24.73
N SER A 109 1.58 98.43 24.09
CA SER A 109 0.26 97.85 23.79
C SER A 109 0.28 96.84 22.62
N GLU A 110 1.14 97.03 21.62
CA GLU A 110 1.27 96.07 20.51
C GLU A 110 2.12 94.85 20.92
N GLN A 111 3.02 95.03 21.89
CA GLN A 111 3.83 93.96 22.46
C GLN A 111 3.02 92.99 23.33
N GLU A 112 2.09 93.50 24.14
CA GLU A 112 1.20 92.65 24.96
C GLU A 112 0.26 91.80 24.08
N LEU A 113 -0.26 92.37 22.98
CA LEU A 113 -1.15 91.63 22.06
C LEU A 113 -0.43 90.47 21.36
N LEU A 114 0.81 90.70 20.90
CA LEU A 114 1.63 89.66 20.28
C LEU A 114 2.08 88.58 21.29
N GLU A 115 2.34 88.97 22.54
CA GLU A 115 2.70 88.03 23.61
C GLU A 115 1.51 87.14 23.99
N GLU A 116 0.30 87.70 23.99
CA GLU A 116 -0.95 86.97 24.22
C GLU A 116 -1.29 86.03 23.05
N GLU A 117 -1.11 86.46 21.80
CA GLU A 117 -1.32 85.64 20.60
C GLU A 117 -0.28 84.49 20.50
N ILE A 118 1.00 84.75 20.82
CA ILE A 118 2.05 83.71 20.89
C ILE A 118 1.76 82.70 21.99
N LYS A 119 1.24 83.16 23.13
CA LYS A 119 0.85 82.29 24.23
C LYS A 119 -0.34 81.42 23.85
N ASP A 120 -1.36 81.98 23.20
CA ASP A 120 -2.53 81.22 22.73
C ASP A 120 -2.15 80.21 21.65
N VAL A 121 -1.31 80.59 20.68
CA VAL A 121 -0.79 79.67 19.65
C VAL A 121 0.08 78.56 20.24
N ARG A 122 0.85 78.84 21.30
CA ARG A 122 1.62 77.82 22.03
C ARG A 122 0.69 76.85 22.76
N ASP A 123 -0.33 77.36 23.44
CA ASP A 123 -1.30 76.55 24.17
C ASP A 123 -2.12 75.68 23.19
N GLN A 124 -2.55 76.22 22.05
CA GLN A 124 -3.23 75.48 20.99
C GLN A 124 -2.34 74.39 20.39
N ASN A 125 -1.07 74.68 20.09
CA ASN A 125 -0.11 73.67 19.61
C ASN A 125 0.13 72.56 20.63
N SER A 126 0.24 72.90 21.93
CA SER A 126 0.42 71.89 22.99
C SER A 126 -0.79 70.96 23.11
N LYS A 127 -2.01 71.51 22.99
CA LYS A 127 -3.26 70.74 23.01
C LYS A 127 -3.38 69.83 21.78
N LEU A 128 -3.04 70.32 20.59
CA LEU A 128 -3.02 69.52 19.36
C LEU A 128 -2.00 68.38 19.44
N GLN A 129 -0.80 68.62 19.95
CA GLN A 129 0.22 67.59 20.14
C GLN A 129 -0.25 66.47 21.10
N ILE A 130 -0.89 66.85 22.22
CA ILE A 130 -1.46 65.88 23.16
C ILE A 130 -2.60 65.08 22.51
N GLN A 131 -3.45 65.74 21.73
CA GLN A 131 -4.60 65.11 21.08
C GLN A 131 -4.19 64.15 19.96
N VAL A 132 -3.21 64.52 19.13
CA VAL A 132 -2.63 63.68 18.08
C VAL A 132 -1.91 62.47 18.68
N ASN A 133 -1.08 62.68 19.70
CA ASN A 133 -0.40 61.57 20.39
C ASN A 133 -1.39 60.61 21.03
N LYS A 134 -2.45 61.13 21.68
CA LYS A 134 -3.50 60.29 22.29
C LYS A 134 -4.29 59.51 21.24
N SER A 135 -4.71 60.16 20.16
CA SER A 135 -5.43 59.54 19.04
C SER A 135 -4.60 58.47 18.33
N SER A 136 -3.32 58.72 18.12
CA SER A 136 -2.39 57.78 17.48
C SER A 136 -2.17 56.54 18.36
N VAL A 137 -1.97 56.72 19.67
CA VAL A 137 -1.82 55.61 20.62
C VAL A 137 -3.10 54.78 20.71
N GLU A 138 -4.29 55.42 20.75
CA GLU A 138 -5.58 54.72 20.78
C GLU A 138 -5.83 53.93 19.48
N ALA A 139 -5.51 54.48 18.31
CA ALA A 139 -5.66 53.79 17.02
C ALA A 139 -4.71 52.58 16.88
N VAL A 140 -3.46 52.70 17.34
CA VAL A 140 -2.48 51.61 17.34
C VAL A 140 -2.86 50.51 18.35
N ASP A 141 -3.36 50.87 19.53
CA ASP A 141 -3.78 49.91 20.56
C ASP A 141 -5.05 49.16 20.12
N GLU A 142 -5.98 49.82 19.45
CA GLU A 142 -7.17 49.17 18.87
C GLU A 142 -6.80 48.22 17.71
N ALA A 143 -5.85 48.61 16.85
CA ALA A 143 -5.33 47.75 15.79
C ALA A 143 -4.58 46.52 16.34
N GLN A 144 -3.75 46.70 17.37
CA GLN A 144 -3.08 45.58 18.05
C GLN A 144 -4.07 44.63 18.75
N LYS A 145 -5.15 45.17 19.33
CA LYS A 145 -6.19 44.36 19.96
C LYS A 145 -6.94 43.51 18.92
N LYS A 146 -7.28 44.08 17.76
CA LYS A 146 -7.89 43.36 16.63
C LYS A 146 -6.96 42.28 16.08
N GLN A 147 -5.65 42.56 15.99
CA GLN A 147 -4.64 41.58 15.58
C GLN A 147 -4.52 40.41 16.58
N LYS A 148 -4.43 40.69 17.88
CA LYS A 148 -4.38 39.65 18.93
C LYS A 148 -5.64 38.80 18.99
N GLU A 149 -6.81 39.38 18.75
CA GLU A 149 -8.06 38.62 18.64
C GLU A 149 -8.10 37.73 17.39
N ALA A 150 -7.61 38.22 16.25
CA ALA A 150 -7.48 37.43 15.02
C ALA A 150 -6.47 36.28 15.19
N GLU A 151 -5.34 36.52 15.83
CA GLU A 151 -4.31 35.52 16.12
C GLU A 151 -4.84 34.43 17.07
N LYS A 152 -5.56 34.79 18.14
CA LYS A 152 -6.22 33.82 19.02
C LYS A 152 -7.27 32.98 18.29
N LYS A 153 -8.05 33.59 17.38
CA LYS A 153 -9.02 32.86 16.55
C LYS A 153 -8.32 31.89 15.58
N MET A 154 -7.17 32.29 15.04
CA MET A 154 -6.35 31.44 14.19
C MET A 154 -5.73 30.27 14.97
N GLU A 155 -5.19 30.50 16.17
CA GLU A 155 -4.67 29.42 17.04
C GLU A 155 -5.76 28.45 17.49
N GLN A 156 -6.96 28.94 17.78
CA GLN A 156 -8.12 28.08 18.08
C GLN A 156 -8.55 27.25 16.87
N ALA A 157 -8.53 27.83 15.66
CA ALA A 157 -8.80 27.08 14.44
C ALA A 157 -7.72 26.03 14.17
N GLU A 158 -6.44 26.38 14.31
CA GLU A 158 -5.33 25.44 14.11
C GLU A 158 -5.34 24.29 15.12
N SER A 159 -5.63 24.57 16.39
CA SER A 159 -5.73 23.53 17.43
C SER A 159 -6.92 22.60 17.20
N LYS A 160 -8.08 23.12 16.77
CA LYS A 160 -9.24 22.30 16.35
C LYS A 160 -8.91 21.41 15.16
N VAL A 161 -8.30 21.97 14.11
CA VAL A 161 -7.86 21.20 12.93
C VAL A 161 -6.84 20.14 13.31
N ARG A 162 -5.88 20.46 14.19
CA ARG A 162 -4.87 19.51 14.66
C ARG A 162 -5.47 18.38 15.49
N ASN A 163 -6.47 18.68 16.34
CA ASN A 163 -7.16 17.67 17.14
C ASN A 163 -8.09 16.78 16.30
N GLU A 164 -8.84 17.36 15.36
CA GLU A 164 -9.66 16.59 14.42
C GLU A 164 -8.81 15.72 13.51
N LYS A 165 -7.69 16.24 13.00
CA LYS A 165 -6.72 15.47 12.23
C LYS A 165 -6.13 14.31 13.04
N LYS A 166 -5.70 14.55 14.29
CA LYS A 166 -5.22 13.48 15.17
C LYS A 166 -6.29 12.42 15.44
N ARG A 167 -7.55 12.83 15.64
CA ARG A 167 -8.67 11.90 15.86
C ARG A 167 -8.95 11.06 14.61
N ALA A 168 -9.02 11.70 13.45
CA ALA A 168 -9.21 11.03 12.16
C ALA A 168 -8.03 10.08 11.84
N GLU A 169 -6.79 10.51 12.06
CA GLU A 169 -5.61 9.65 11.87
C GLU A 169 -5.64 8.43 12.80
N LEU A 170 -6.12 8.58 14.04
CA LEU A 170 -6.22 7.49 15.00
C LEU A 170 -7.36 6.51 14.65
N GLU A 171 -8.50 7.02 14.18
CA GLU A 171 -9.62 6.22 13.68
C GLU A 171 -9.25 5.48 12.38
N ILE A 172 -8.59 6.16 11.42
CA ILE A 172 -8.04 5.56 10.20
C ILE A 172 -7.01 4.49 10.55
N ARG A 173 -6.12 4.76 11.51
CA ARG A 173 -5.12 3.78 11.94
C ARG A 173 -5.76 2.55 12.60
N LYS A 174 -6.79 2.74 13.43
CA LYS A 174 -7.56 1.63 14.03
C LYS A 174 -8.27 0.81 12.96
N ALA A 175 -9.01 1.46 12.06
CA ALA A 175 -9.70 0.80 10.96
C ALA A 175 -8.72 0.06 10.03
N LYS A 176 -7.57 0.66 9.70
CA LYS A 176 -6.52 0.02 8.90
C LYS A 176 -5.90 -1.19 9.60
N LYS A 177 -5.74 -1.13 10.93
CA LYS A 177 -5.25 -2.27 11.72
C LYS A 177 -6.28 -3.40 11.75
N GLU A 178 -7.55 -3.09 11.96
CA GLU A 178 -8.63 -4.08 11.95
C GLU A 178 -8.82 -4.72 10.57
N VAL A 179 -8.79 -3.93 9.50
CA VAL A 179 -8.84 -4.45 8.12
C VAL A 179 -7.63 -5.34 7.85
N LYS A 180 -6.42 -4.94 8.28
CA LYS A 180 -5.23 -5.77 8.12
C LYS A 180 -5.34 -7.10 8.88
N ASP A 181 -5.78 -7.06 10.13
CA ASP A 181 -5.96 -8.25 10.98
C ASP A 181 -7.03 -9.19 10.40
N ARG A 182 -8.17 -8.65 9.94
CA ARG A 182 -9.19 -9.44 9.23
C ARG A 182 -8.68 -9.98 7.89
N THR A 183 -7.88 -9.22 7.15
CA THR A 183 -7.28 -9.70 5.89
C THR A 183 -6.29 -10.84 6.15
N GLU A 184 -5.47 -10.74 7.19
CA GLU A 184 -4.53 -11.78 7.59
C GLU A 184 -5.29 -13.03 8.06
N ASN A 185 -6.37 -12.87 8.82
CA ASN A 185 -7.26 -13.97 9.21
C ASN A 185 -7.97 -14.62 8.02
N MET A 186 -8.45 -13.84 7.05
CA MET A 186 -9.04 -14.35 5.81
C MET A 186 -8.03 -15.16 4.99
N LYS A 187 -6.80 -14.65 4.83
CA LYS A 187 -5.72 -15.39 4.17
C LYS A 187 -5.35 -16.68 4.90
N ALA A 188 -5.33 -16.65 6.23
CA ALA A 188 -5.10 -17.85 7.05
C ALA A 188 -6.23 -18.86 6.87
N MET A 189 -7.48 -18.39 6.78
CA MET A 189 -8.66 -19.24 6.53
C MET A 189 -8.62 -19.83 5.10
N GLU A 190 -8.31 -19.03 4.08
CA GLU A 190 -8.10 -19.52 2.70
C GLU A 190 -6.99 -20.58 2.64
N TYR A 191 -5.86 -20.35 3.32
CA TYR A 191 -4.79 -21.33 3.42
C TYR A 191 -5.25 -22.61 4.12
N PHE A 192 -6.03 -22.49 5.20
CA PHE A 192 -6.59 -23.62 5.94
C PHE A 192 -7.56 -24.44 5.07
N TRP A 193 -8.47 -23.79 4.34
CA TRP A 193 -9.37 -24.47 3.40
C TRP A 193 -8.62 -25.08 2.22
N GLY A 194 -7.61 -24.40 1.68
CA GLY A 194 -6.73 -24.94 0.63
C GLY A 194 -5.99 -26.19 1.09
N MET A 195 -5.40 -26.16 2.29
CA MET A 195 -4.77 -27.33 2.92
C MET A 195 -5.77 -28.46 3.20
N GLY A 196 -6.97 -28.13 3.67
CA GLY A 196 -8.06 -29.09 3.88
C GLY A 196 -8.47 -29.78 2.57
N TYR A 197 -8.65 -29.01 1.49
CA TYR A 197 -8.97 -29.55 0.17
C TYR A 197 -7.86 -30.47 -0.37
N ILE A 198 -6.59 -30.05 -0.27
CA ILE A 198 -5.44 -30.90 -0.64
C ILE A 198 -5.47 -32.21 0.16
N THR A 199 -5.73 -32.13 1.47
CA THR A 199 -5.78 -33.30 2.35
C THR A 199 -6.90 -34.27 1.95
N VAL A 200 -8.09 -33.74 1.63
CA VAL A 200 -9.24 -34.56 1.17
C VAL A 200 -8.94 -35.22 -0.17
N VAL A 201 -8.38 -34.48 -1.13
CA VAL A 201 -8.00 -35.03 -2.45
C VAL A 201 -6.93 -36.11 -2.29
N LEU A 202 -5.90 -35.88 -1.49
CA LEU A 202 -4.87 -36.88 -1.20
C LEU A 202 -5.48 -38.15 -0.58
N PHE A 203 -6.41 -37.99 0.37
CA PHE A 203 -7.09 -39.13 0.99
C PHE A 203 -7.96 -39.89 -0.01
N ALA A 204 -8.69 -39.19 -0.89
CA ALA A 204 -9.49 -39.82 -1.95
C ALA A 204 -8.63 -40.63 -2.94
N ILE A 205 -7.46 -40.12 -3.31
CA ILE A 205 -6.51 -40.83 -4.19
C ILE A 205 -5.93 -42.05 -3.49
N LEU A 206 -5.56 -41.91 -2.21
CA LEU A 206 -5.07 -43.02 -1.40
C LEU A 206 -6.14 -44.09 -1.19
N GLN A 207 -7.43 -43.76 -1.23
CA GLN A 207 -8.52 -44.74 -1.14
C GLN A 207 -8.95 -45.33 -2.48
N ASN A 208 -8.46 -44.79 -3.61
CA ASN A 208 -8.83 -45.29 -4.92
C ASN A 208 -8.00 -46.55 -5.28
N ASP A 209 -8.67 -47.71 -5.35
CA ASP A 209 -8.04 -49.00 -5.62
C ASP A 209 -7.34 -49.05 -6.99
N ALA A 210 -7.93 -48.43 -8.02
CA ALA A 210 -7.32 -48.37 -9.35
C ALA A 210 -6.02 -47.56 -9.35
N PHE A 211 -6.02 -46.41 -8.65
CA PHE A 211 -4.82 -45.59 -8.51
C PHE A 211 -3.74 -46.30 -7.68
N GLN A 212 -4.09 -46.97 -6.57
CA GLN A 212 -3.13 -47.75 -5.79
C GLN A 212 -2.44 -48.84 -6.61
N HIS A 213 -3.22 -49.60 -7.38
CA HIS A 213 -2.69 -50.66 -8.24
C HIS A 213 -1.76 -50.09 -9.30
N ASP A 214 -2.18 -49.02 -9.98
CA ASP A 214 -1.38 -48.35 -10.99
C ASP A 214 -0.11 -47.71 -10.39
N PHE A 215 -0.18 -47.22 -9.15
CA PHE A 215 0.96 -46.71 -8.40
C PHE A 215 2.00 -47.80 -8.12
N ILE A 216 1.56 -48.93 -7.60
CA ILE A 216 2.44 -50.07 -7.35
C ILE A 216 3.07 -50.55 -8.67
N ASP A 217 2.27 -50.72 -9.72
CA ASP A 217 2.74 -51.18 -11.03
C ASP A 217 3.77 -50.25 -11.66
N PHE A 218 3.60 -48.93 -11.52
CA PHE A 218 4.50 -47.92 -12.08
C PHE A 218 5.93 -48.08 -11.54
N PHE A 219 6.08 -48.34 -10.24
CA PHE A 219 7.39 -48.56 -9.62
C PHE A 219 7.88 -50.02 -9.72
N MET A 220 6.97 -50.99 -9.67
CA MET A 220 7.33 -52.40 -9.74
C MET A 220 7.80 -52.81 -11.13
N THR A 221 7.27 -52.24 -12.20
CA THR A 221 7.68 -52.56 -13.58
C THR A 221 9.19 -52.36 -13.84
N PRO A 222 9.77 -51.16 -13.61
CA PRO A 222 11.21 -50.95 -13.78
C PRO A 222 12.03 -51.74 -12.76
N PHE A 223 11.54 -51.92 -11.52
CA PHE A 223 12.22 -52.71 -10.50
C PHE A 223 12.33 -54.19 -10.90
N MET A 224 11.24 -54.78 -11.40
CA MET A 224 11.23 -56.17 -11.88
C MET A 224 12.12 -56.35 -13.10
N TRP A 225 12.18 -55.35 -13.99
CA TRP A 225 13.15 -55.33 -15.09
C TRP A 225 14.60 -55.30 -14.56
N TYR A 226 14.90 -54.48 -13.57
CA TYR A 226 16.22 -54.43 -12.92
C TYR A 226 16.59 -55.77 -12.28
N VAL A 227 15.68 -56.41 -11.54
CA VAL A 227 15.92 -57.75 -10.96
C VAL A 227 16.18 -58.78 -12.06
N ARG A 228 15.44 -58.74 -13.17
CA ARG A 228 15.67 -59.60 -14.34
C ARG A 228 17.03 -59.32 -14.98
N PHE A 229 17.42 -58.05 -15.08
CA PHE A 229 18.73 -57.63 -15.57
C PHE A 229 19.86 -58.14 -14.66
N CYS A 230 19.73 -58.04 -13.35
CA CYS A 230 20.71 -58.60 -12.40
C CYS A 230 20.83 -60.12 -12.54
N LYS A 231 19.70 -60.84 -12.65
CA LYS A 231 19.72 -62.30 -12.91
C LYS A 231 20.43 -62.64 -14.22
N TRP A 232 20.14 -61.88 -15.27
CA TRP A 232 20.82 -62.01 -16.57
C TRP A 232 22.30 -61.66 -16.48
N LEU A 233 22.69 -60.67 -15.67
CA LEU A 233 24.09 -60.29 -15.49
C LEU A 233 24.90 -61.43 -14.85
N VAL A 234 24.30 -62.16 -13.89
CA VAL A 234 24.90 -63.36 -13.28
C VAL A 234 24.99 -64.51 -14.28
N TYR A 235 23.91 -64.79 -15.02
CA TYR A 235 23.86 -65.84 -16.04
C TYR A 235 23.46 -65.27 -17.40
N PRO A 236 24.41 -64.67 -18.14
CA PRO A 236 24.09 -63.98 -19.38
C PRO A 236 23.70 -65.02 -20.41
N THR A 237 22.51 -64.80 -20.97
CA THR A 237 21.88 -65.67 -21.96
C THR A 237 21.46 -64.83 -23.17
N TYR A 238 21.56 -65.38 -24.37
CA TYR A 238 21.03 -64.73 -25.57
C TYR A 238 19.99 -65.63 -26.23
N ASP A 239 19.08 -65.01 -26.96
CA ASP A 239 18.10 -65.72 -27.76
C ASP A 239 18.76 -66.13 -29.09
N ASN A 240 18.65 -67.40 -29.46
CA ASN A 240 19.18 -67.92 -30.71
C ASN A 240 18.24 -67.74 -31.91
N GLY A 241 17.11 -67.04 -31.74
CA GLY A 241 16.10 -66.83 -32.78
C GLY A 241 15.08 -67.97 -32.90
N PHE A 242 15.21 -69.02 -32.07
CA PHE A 242 14.25 -70.13 -31.93
C PHE A 242 13.56 -70.11 -30.55
N ASN A 243 13.51 -68.95 -29.88
CA ASN A 243 13.01 -68.77 -28.51
C ASN A 243 13.75 -69.64 -27.46
N GLN A 244 14.96 -70.11 -27.76
CA GLN A 244 15.79 -70.85 -26.82
C GLN A 244 16.88 -69.94 -26.27
N LYS A 245 16.94 -69.82 -24.94
CA LYS A 245 17.95 -69.02 -24.24
C LYS A 245 19.22 -69.85 -24.05
N ILE A 246 20.26 -69.53 -24.83
CA ILE A 246 21.58 -70.17 -24.72
C ILE A 246 22.47 -69.28 -23.83
N ALA A 247 23.18 -69.87 -22.87
CA ALA A 247 24.12 -69.14 -22.04
C ALA A 247 25.39 -68.79 -22.83
N TYR A 248 25.94 -67.59 -22.63
CA TYR A 248 27.23 -67.25 -23.19
C TYR A 248 28.32 -68.14 -22.55
N THR A 249 28.97 -68.98 -23.34
CA THR A 249 30.03 -69.88 -22.89
C THR A 249 31.38 -69.38 -23.40
N GLY A 250 32.33 -69.10 -22.50
CA GLY A 250 33.69 -68.68 -22.85
C GLY A 250 34.34 -67.77 -21.81
N ARG A 251 35.66 -67.54 -21.94
CA ARG A 251 36.42 -66.66 -21.03
C ARG A 251 36.10 -65.17 -21.22
N GLU A 252 35.38 -64.80 -22.26
CA GLU A 252 35.10 -63.40 -22.65
C GLU A 252 33.75 -62.86 -22.12
N VAL A 253 32.98 -63.67 -21.40
CA VAL A 253 31.65 -63.32 -20.86
C VAL A 253 31.68 -62.08 -19.95
N TRP A 254 32.80 -61.84 -19.26
CA TRP A 254 32.96 -60.66 -18.40
C TRP A 254 32.92 -59.34 -19.20
N VAL A 255 33.35 -59.32 -20.46
CA VAL A 255 33.30 -58.14 -21.33
C VAL A 255 31.86 -57.75 -21.63
N ILE A 256 31.00 -58.74 -21.93
CA ILE A 256 29.57 -58.54 -22.19
C ILE A 256 28.87 -57.97 -20.94
N ARG A 257 29.22 -58.45 -19.75
CA ARG A 257 28.67 -57.93 -18.48
C ARG A 257 29.06 -56.47 -18.26
N ILE A 258 30.33 -56.11 -18.45
CA ILE A 258 30.80 -54.72 -18.32
C ILE A 258 30.09 -53.82 -19.33
N LEU A 259 30.02 -54.25 -20.60
CA LEU A 259 29.37 -53.48 -21.66
C LEU A 259 27.88 -53.27 -21.38
N ALA A 260 27.18 -54.28 -20.86
CA ALA A 260 25.78 -54.17 -20.45
C ALA A 260 25.59 -53.20 -19.26
N ILE A 261 26.46 -53.24 -18.25
CA ILE A 261 26.43 -52.30 -17.13
C ILE A 261 26.64 -50.86 -17.64
N VAL A 262 27.65 -50.64 -18.49
CA VAL A 262 27.93 -49.32 -19.08
C VAL A 262 26.75 -48.81 -19.89
N ALA A 263 26.11 -49.67 -20.70
CA ALA A 263 24.92 -49.30 -21.47
C ALA A 263 23.74 -48.89 -20.58
N VAL A 264 23.47 -49.65 -19.50
CA VAL A 264 22.39 -49.31 -18.55
C VAL A 264 22.70 -48.01 -17.81
N LEU A 265 23.95 -47.80 -17.36
CA LEU A 265 24.37 -46.56 -16.72
C LEU A 265 24.20 -45.36 -17.64
N PHE A 266 24.50 -45.52 -18.93
CA PHE A 266 24.32 -44.46 -19.93
C PHE A 266 22.84 -44.09 -20.12
N ILE A 267 21.95 -45.08 -20.23
CA ILE A 267 20.49 -44.87 -20.32
C ILE A 267 19.98 -44.15 -19.07
N VAL A 268 20.37 -44.61 -17.87
CA VAL A 268 19.99 -43.96 -16.60
C VAL A 268 20.52 -42.52 -16.55
N GLY A 269 21.74 -42.28 -17.02
CA GLY A 269 22.32 -40.94 -17.10
C GLY A 269 21.53 -39.99 -17.99
N ILE A 270 21.13 -40.43 -19.19
CA ILE A 270 20.28 -39.65 -20.10
C ILE A 270 18.92 -39.35 -19.45
N LEU A 271 18.27 -40.36 -18.87
CA LEU A 271 16.99 -40.18 -18.18
C LEU A 271 17.10 -39.16 -17.04
N MET A 272 18.17 -39.23 -16.24
CA MET A 272 18.43 -38.27 -15.17
C MET A 272 18.57 -36.83 -15.68
N VAL A 273 19.26 -36.62 -16.79
CA VAL A 273 19.40 -35.28 -17.41
C VAL A 273 18.04 -34.74 -17.85
N ILE A 274 17.24 -35.56 -18.55
CA ILE A 274 15.89 -35.17 -19.01
C ILE A 274 14.99 -34.82 -17.83
N ILE A 275 15.00 -35.63 -16.76
CA ILE A 275 14.21 -35.38 -15.55
C ILE A 275 14.65 -34.08 -14.88
N MET A 276 15.96 -33.85 -14.71
CA MET A 276 16.48 -32.61 -14.12
C MET A 276 16.09 -31.37 -14.92
N GLU A 277 16.17 -31.43 -16.24
CA GLU A 277 15.79 -30.31 -17.11
C GLU A 277 14.28 -30.05 -17.05
N THR A 278 13.47 -31.10 -17.04
CA THR A 278 12.01 -31.02 -16.89
C THR A 278 11.63 -30.40 -15.54
N ILE A 279 12.24 -30.84 -14.43
CA ILE A 279 12.00 -30.27 -13.09
C ILE A 279 12.41 -28.80 -13.05
N LYS A 280 13.55 -28.44 -13.67
CA LYS A 280 14.03 -27.05 -13.72
C LYS A 280 13.04 -26.15 -14.48
N GLN A 281 12.51 -26.61 -15.61
CA GLN A 281 11.48 -25.91 -16.36
C GLN A 281 10.18 -25.79 -15.54
N TYR A 282 9.78 -26.87 -14.87
CA TYR A 282 8.59 -26.89 -14.01
C TYR A 282 8.71 -25.87 -12.87
N LYS A 283 9.86 -25.82 -12.18
CA LYS A 283 10.14 -24.86 -11.11
C LYS A 283 10.08 -23.41 -11.59
N LYS A 284 10.53 -23.13 -12.83
CA LYS A 284 10.47 -21.79 -13.42
C LYS A 284 9.04 -21.33 -13.69
N MET A 285 8.10 -22.26 -13.85
CA MET A 285 6.70 -22.00 -14.18
C MET A 285 5.73 -22.32 -13.04
N TRP A 286 6.26 -22.47 -11.82
CA TRP A 286 5.48 -22.70 -10.60
C TRP A 286 4.69 -21.44 -10.21
N ASN A 287 3.62 -21.18 -10.96
CA ASN A 287 2.64 -20.11 -10.74
C ASN A 287 1.31 -20.71 -10.24
N GLU A 288 0.44 -19.88 -9.68
CA GLU A 288 -0.89 -20.29 -9.18
C GLU A 288 -1.72 -21.09 -10.21
N ILE A 289 -1.61 -20.74 -11.49
CA ILE A 289 -2.29 -21.45 -12.60
C ILE A 289 -1.79 -22.90 -12.72
N SER A 290 -0.47 -23.13 -12.64
CA SER A 290 0.12 -24.47 -12.70
C SER A 290 -0.31 -25.31 -11.49
N GLN A 291 -0.38 -24.70 -10.31
CA GLN A 291 -0.87 -25.36 -9.09
C GLN A 291 -2.34 -25.76 -9.21
N MET A 292 -3.19 -24.89 -9.76
CA MET A 292 -4.61 -25.22 -10.01
C MET A 292 -4.77 -26.39 -10.96
N PHE A 293 -4.01 -26.45 -12.07
CA PHE A 293 -4.06 -27.58 -13.00
C PHE A 293 -3.51 -28.87 -12.41
N MET A 294 -2.45 -28.80 -11.61
CA MET A 294 -1.89 -29.97 -10.93
C MET A 294 -2.90 -30.56 -9.95
N ILE A 295 -3.52 -29.72 -9.10
CA ILE A 295 -4.53 -30.18 -8.12
C ILE A 295 -5.81 -30.62 -8.83
N GLY A 296 -6.23 -29.92 -9.89
CA GLY A 296 -7.42 -30.24 -10.67
C GLY A 296 -7.30 -31.58 -11.41
N SER A 297 -6.16 -31.85 -12.05
CA SER A 297 -5.89 -33.13 -12.71
C SER A 297 -5.80 -34.28 -11.69
N LEU A 298 -5.19 -34.02 -10.52
CA LEU A 298 -5.12 -35.00 -9.43
C LEU A 298 -6.52 -35.33 -8.87
N SER A 299 -7.36 -34.32 -8.68
CA SER A 299 -8.77 -34.48 -8.26
C SER A 299 -9.60 -35.22 -9.31
N GLY A 300 -9.40 -34.89 -10.60
CA GLY A 300 -10.06 -35.60 -11.70
C GLY A 300 -9.72 -37.10 -11.73
N ILE A 301 -8.46 -37.46 -11.46
CA ILE A 301 -8.03 -38.85 -11.32
C ILE A 301 -8.63 -39.51 -10.07
N ALA A 302 -8.74 -38.78 -8.96
CA ALA A 302 -9.33 -39.30 -7.73
C ALA A 302 -10.80 -39.71 -7.91
N VAL A 303 -11.56 -38.92 -8.68
CA VAL A 303 -13.01 -39.11 -8.86
C VAL A 303 -13.33 -40.01 -10.06
N LEU A 304 -12.60 -39.86 -11.16
CA LEU A 304 -12.89 -40.53 -12.44
C LEU A 304 -11.92 -41.66 -12.77
N GLY A 305 -10.94 -41.96 -11.89
CA GLY A 305 -9.87 -42.92 -12.17
C GLY A 305 -10.39 -44.30 -12.58
N ASP A 306 -11.42 -44.82 -11.91
CA ASP A 306 -12.02 -46.12 -12.22
C ASP A 306 -12.72 -46.12 -13.58
N VAL A 307 -13.41 -45.03 -13.93
CA VAL A 307 -14.08 -44.86 -15.22
C VAL A 307 -13.05 -44.73 -16.34
N ILE A 308 -11.99 -43.96 -16.11
CA ILE A 308 -10.89 -43.78 -17.07
C ILE A 308 -10.22 -45.12 -17.35
N ARG A 309 -9.93 -45.93 -16.32
CA ARG A 309 -9.31 -47.26 -16.48
C ARG A 309 -10.22 -48.24 -17.21
N GLY A 310 -11.54 -48.07 -17.07
CA GLY A 310 -12.54 -48.82 -17.85
C GLY A 310 -12.54 -48.51 -19.35
N HIS A 311 -12.09 -47.32 -19.75
CA HIS A 311 -12.09 -46.88 -21.15
C HIS A 311 -10.68 -46.83 -21.79
N LEU A 312 -9.64 -46.64 -20.97
CA LEU A 312 -8.25 -46.51 -21.38
C LEU A 312 -7.39 -47.49 -20.56
N SER A 313 -6.67 -48.37 -21.25
CA SER A 313 -5.71 -49.31 -20.63
C SER A 313 -4.39 -48.64 -20.19
N VAL A 314 -4.38 -47.33 -19.97
CA VAL A 314 -3.19 -46.56 -19.64
C VAL A 314 -3.13 -46.34 -18.13
N ASN A 315 -1.95 -46.53 -17.54
CA ASN A 315 -1.71 -46.28 -16.13
C ASN A 315 -2.03 -44.82 -15.75
N LEU A 316 -2.82 -44.63 -14.71
CA LEU A 316 -3.31 -43.32 -14.24
C LEU A 316 -2.18 -42.35 -13.89
N ILE A 317 -1.03 -42.83 -13.42
CA ILE A 317 0.16 -41.99 -13.13
C ILE A 317 0.81 -41.52 -14.41
N LEU A 318 0.93 -42.39 -15.41
CA LEU A 318 1.47 -42.02 -16.72
C LEU A 318 0.56 -40.98 -17.38
N LEU A 319 -0.77 -41.15 -17.28
CA LEU A 319 -1.75 -40.18 -17.74
C LEU A 319 -1.60 -38.84 -17.00
N PHE A 320 -1.48 -38.86 -15.67
CA PHE A 320 -1.25 -37.67 -14.84
C PHE A 320 -0.01 -36.89 -15.30
N VAL A 321 1.12 -37.59 -15.44
CA VAL A 321 2.39 -36.99 -15.87
C VAL A 321 2.25 -36.44 -17.29
N PHE A 322 1.62 -37.17 -18.20
CA PHE A 322 1.45 -36.74 -19.59
C PHE A 322 0.58 -35.48 -19.71
N VAL A 323 -0.54 -35.42 -19.02
CA VAL A 323 -1.43 -34.25 -19.02
C VAL A 323 -0.72 -33.02 -18.44
N ASN A 324 -0.02 -33.18 -17.31
CA ASN A 324 0.71 -32.07 -16.69
C ASN A 324 1.89 -31.59 -17.54
N LEU A 325 2.63 -32.51 -18.19
CA LEU A 325 3.68 -32.16 -19.14
C LEU A 325 3.11 -31.46 -20.38
N GLY A 326 1.97 -31.90 -20.90
CA GLY A 326 1.31 -31.30 -22.05
C GLY A 326 0.86 -29.85 -21.78
N ILE A 327 0.22 -29.61 -20.63
CA ILE A 327 -0.19 -28.27 -20.21
C ILE A 327 1.03 -27.37 -20.01
N MET A 328 2.12 -27.91 -19.45
CA MET A 328 3.37 -27.18 -19.27
C MET A 328 3.98 -26.78 -20.62
N LEU A 329 4.08 -27.70 -21.58
CA LEU A 329 4.59 -27.41 -22.92
C LEU A 329 3.71 -26.38 -23.65
N PHE A 330 2.39 -26.51 -23.53
CA PHE A 330 1.44 -25.55 -24.08
C PHE A 330 1.59 -24.15 -23.45
N SER A 331 1.74 -24.08 -22.13
CA SER A 331 1.96 -22.81 -21.41
C SER A 331 3.29 -22.15 -21.79
N MET A 332 4.34 -22.92 -22.02
CA MET A 332 5.61 -22.41 -22.54
C MET A 332 5.48 -21.89 -23.97
N TYR A 333 4.73 -22.59 -24.82
CA TYR A 333 4.46 -22.17 -26.20
C TYR A 333 3.76 -20.80 -26.22
N LEU A 334 2.67 -20.65 -25.45
CA LEU A 334 1.93 -19.39 -25.34
C LEU A 334 2.79 -18.24 -24.79
N ARG A 335 3.62 -18.50 -23.77
CA ARG A 335 4.50 -17.48 -23.19
C ARG A 335 5.58 -17.03 -24.18
N LYS A 336 6.11 -17.96 -24.96
CA LYS A 336 7.10 -17.66 -25.99
C LYS A 336 6.51 -16.85 -27.14
N GLU A 337 5.23 -17.02 -27.45
CA GLU A 337 4.52 -16.23 -28.47
C GLU A 337 4.13 -14.83 -27.97
N GLY A 338 3.80 -14.70 -26.68
CA GLY A 338 3.50 -13.41 -26.05
C GLY A 338 4.70 -12.48 -25.82
N ASP A 339 5.94 -13.00 -25.76
CA ASP A 339 7.17 -12.18 -25.68
C ASP A 339 7.61 -11.63 -27.07
N TYR A 340 6.96 -12.05 -28.16
CA TYR A 340 7.23 -11.60 -29.54
C TYR A 340 6.25 -10.52 -30.05
N ILE A 341 5.24 -10.16 -29.24
CA ILE A 341 4.27 -9.08 -29.49
C ILE A 341 4.56 -7.96 -28.50
#